data_AF-A0A5C3P4W7-F1
#
_entry.id   AF-A0A5C3P4W7-F1
#
_cell.length_a   1.000
_cell.length_b   1.000
_cell.length_c   1.000
_cell.angle_alpha   90.00
_cell.angle_beta   90.00
_cell.angle_gamma   90.00
#
_symmetry.space_group_name_H-M   'P 1'
#
loop_
_entity.id
_entity.type
_entity.pdbx_description
1 polymer ?
#
loop_
_entity_poly.entity_id
_entity_poly.type
_entity_poly.pdbx_seq_one_letter_code
_entity_poly.pdbx_strand_id
1 'polypeptide(L)' 'TQVNPNYPAASEHMDFILEYISEQVRLGRMTGPYSKQQVERILGSHFVSSPLTVNQ' A
#
# COMPACT_ATOMS: atom_id res chain seq x y z
N THR A 1 -4.46 -6.99 18.37
CA THR A 1 -5.16 -6.42 17.19
C THR A 1 -5.09 -7.45 16.08
N GLN A 2 -6.23 -7.86 15.52
CA GLN A 2 -6.25 -8.86 14.44
C GLN A 2 -5.75 -8.19 13.15
N VAL A 3 -4.62 -8.67 12.62
CA VAL A 3 -4.11 -8.25 11.31
C VAL A 3 -4.79 -9.15 10.28
N ASN A 4 -5.70 -8.58 9.49
CA ASN A 4 -6.28 -9.31 8.37
C ASN A 4 -5.24 -9.42 7.25
N PRO A 5 -5.05 -10.60 6.66
CA PRO A 5 -4.15 -10.76 5.52
C PRO A 5 -4.64 -9.93 4.34
N ASN A 6 -3.69 -9.45 3.53
CA ASN A 6 -4.01 -8.76 2.28
C ASN A 6 -4.83 -9.67 1.35
N TYR A 7 -5.68 -9.05 0.53
CA TYR A 7 -6.53 -9.78 -0.42
C TYR A 7 -5.67 -10.63 -1.38
N PRO A 8 -5.98 -11.93 -1.62
CA PRO A 8 -5.13 -12.82 -2.40
C PRO A 8 -4.78 -12.32 -3.81
N ALA A 9 -5.72 -11.61 -4.46
CA ALA A 9 -5.51 -11.05 -5.80
C ALA A 9 -4.37 -10.03 -5.88
N ALA A 10 -3.96 -9.42 -4.75
CA ALA A 10 -2.79 -8.55 -4.73
C ALA A 10 -1.50 -9.31 -5.06
N SER A 11 -1.41 -10.59 -4.67
CA SER A 11 -0.27 -11.45 -4.96
C SER A 11 -0.26 -11.88 -6.44
N GLU A 12 -1.42 -12.01 -7.07
CA GLU A 12 -1.59 -12.44 -8.47
C GLU A 12 -1.31 -11.32 -9.48
N HIS A 13 -1.53 -10.06 -9.08
CA HIS A 13 -1.39 -8.89 -9.95
C HIS A 13 -0.30 -7.91 -9.50
N MET A 14 0.72 -8.42 -8.81
CA MET A 14 1.78 -7.58 -8.21
C MET A 14 2.47 -6.68 -9.23
N ASP A 15 2.76 -7.18 -10.43
CA ASP A 15 3.41 -6.41 -11.49
C ASP A 15 2.59 -5.18 -11.90
N PHE A 16 1.29 -5.36 -12.12
CA PHE A 16 0.36 -4.26 -12.43
C PHE A 16 0.30 -3.23 -11.28
N ILE A 17 0.23 -3.71 -10.04
CA ILE A 17 0.19 -2.86 -8.85
C ILE A 17 1.46 -2.01 -8.75
N LEU A 18 2.63 -2.62 -8.95
CA LEU A 18 3.92 -1.94 -8.91
C LEU A 18 4.07 -0.91 -10.04
N GLU A 19 3.63 -1.24 -11.25
CA GLU A 19 3.62 -0.32 -12.39
C GLU A 19 2.72 0.89 -12.12
N TYR A 20 1.49 0.66 -11.66
CA TYR A 20 0.55 1.72 -11.30
C TYR A 20 1.10 2.64 -10.22
N ILE A 21 1.62 2.08 -9.12
CA ILE A 21 2.19 2.87 -8.01
C ILE A 21 3.37 3.70 -8.52
N SER A 22 4.26 3.13 -9.31
CA SER A 22 5.42 3.83 -9.88
C SER A 22 4.98 5.02 -10.72
N GLU A 23 3.97 4.84 -11.57
CA GLU A 23 3.40 5.93 -12.38
C GLU A 23 2.76 7.02 -11.51
N GLN A 24 1.98 6.65 -10.49
CA GLN A 24 1.36 7.65 -9.60
C GLN A 24 2.40 8.44 -8.79
N VAL A 25 3.52 7.82 -8.41
CA VAL A 25 4.66 8.51 -7.78
C VAL A 25 5.32 9.47 -8.77
N ARG A 26 5.56 9.03 -10.01
CA ARG A 26 6.13 9.87 -11.09
C ARG A 26 5.24 11.09 -11.38
N LEU A 27 3.92 10.93 -11.32
CA LEU A 27 2.94 12.00 -11.52
C LEU A 27 2.77 12.93 -10.29
N GLY A 28 3.46 12.65 -9.17
CA GLY A 28 3.35 13.44 -7.93
C GLY A 28 2.01 13.27 -7.20
N ARG A 29 1.21 12.25 -7.56
CA ARG A 29 -0.07 11.94 -6.92
C ARG A 29 0.10 11.04 -5.69
N MET A 30 1.17 10.26 -5.68
CA MET A 30 1.60 9.44 -4.56
C MET A 30 3.05 9.80 -4.20
N THR A 31 3.46 9.39 -3.01
CA THR A 31 4.81 9.64 -2.48
C THR A 31 5.41 8.35 -1.97
N GLY A 32 6.70 8.14 -2.22
CA GLY A 32 7.43 6.93 -1.85
C GLY A 32 8.51 6.59 -2.89
N PRO A 33 9.12 5.39 -2.82
CA PRO A 33 8.92 4.38 -1.78
C PRO A 33 9.47 4.83 -0.42
N TYR A 34 8.84 4.37 0.66
CA TYR A 34 9.27 4.63 2.04
C TYR A 34 9.89 3.39 2.66
N SER A 35 10.92 3.56 3.47
CA SER A 35 11.41 2.52 4.38
C SER A 35 10.37 2.21 5.47
N LYS A 36 10.45 1.02 6.06
CA LYS A 36 9.58 0.61 7.18
C LYS A 36 9.58 1.64 8.32
N GLN A 37 10.75 2.15 8.72
CA GLN A 37 10.86 3.19 9.76
C GLN A 37 10.17 4.49 9.37
N GLN A 38 10.27 4.91 8.10
CA GLN A 38 9.56 6.10 7.62
C GLN A 38 8.04 5.88 7.67
N VAL A 39 7.57 4.71 7.24
CA VAL A 39 6.15 4.35 7.30
C VAL A 39 5.63 4.33 8.74
N GLU A 40 6.34 3.70 9.67
CA GLU A 40 5.97 3.66 11.10
C GLU A 40 5.93 5.07 11.71
N ARG A 41 6.87 5.95 11.29
CA ARG A 41 6.87 7.35 11.71
C ARG A 41 5.70 8.14 11.11
N ILE A 42 5.37 7.93 9.84
CA ILE A 42 4.26 8.61 9.14
C ILE A 42 2.91 8.18 9.74
N LEU A 43 2.73 6.89 10.01
CA LEU A 43 1.47 6.32 10.50
C LEU A 43 1.31 6.38 12.02
N GLY A 44 2.37 6.72 12.77
CA GLY A 44 2.38 6.71 14.23
C GLY A 44 2.08 5.35 14.87
N SER A 45 2.10 4.26 14.09
CA SER A 45 1.69 2.91 14.47
C SER A 45 2.24 1.87 13.47
N HIS A 46 1.91 0.59 13.66
CA HIS A 46 2.28 -0.46 12.72
C HIS A 46 1.66 -0.24 11.33
N PHE A 47 2.39 -0.63 10.28
CA PHE A 47 1.86 -0.61 8.92
C PHE A 47 0.62 -1.51 8.82
N VAL A 48 -0.52 -0.88 8.51
CA VAL A 48 -1.73 -1.56 8.09
C VAL A 48 -2.02 -1.06 6.67
N SER A 49 -1.92 -1.94 5.68
CA SER A 49 -2.59 -1.70 4.41
C SER A 49 -4.07 -1.62 4.72
N SER A 50 -4.62 -0.41 4.72
CA SER A 50 -6.06 -0.24 4.90
C SER A 50 -6.75 -1.14 3.87
N PRO A 51 -7.68 -2.02 4.26
CA PRO A 51 -8.54 -2.66 3.29
C PRO A 51 -9.38 -1.51 2.71
N LEU A 52 -9.03 -1.06 1.50
CA LEU A 52 -9.94 -0.29 0.68
C LEU A 52 -11.05 -1.25 0.26
N THR A 53 -11.94 -1.58 1.19
CA THR A 53 -13.18 -2.28 0.88
C THR A 53 -14.02 -1.29 0.08
N VAL A 54 -14.09 -1.49 -1.22
CA VAL A 54 -15.08 -0.80 -2.05
C VAL A 54 -16.40 -1.46 -1.68
N ASN A 55 -17.25 -0.78 -0.89
CA ASN A 55 -18.62 -1.21 -0.70
C ASN A 55 -19.30 -1.23 -2.07
N GLN A 56 -19.68 -2.42 -2.53
CA GLN A 56 -20.69 -2.57 -3.58
C GLN A 56 -22.08 -2.46 -2.96
#